data_AF-A0A2D4QWW1-F1
#
_entry.id   AF-A0A2D4QWW1-F1
#
_cell.length_a   1.000
_cell.length_b   1.000
_cell.length_c   1.000
_cell.angle_alpha   90.00
_cell.angle_beta   90.00
_cell.angle_gamma   90.00
#
_symmetry.space_group_name_H-M   'P 1'
#
loop_
_entity.id
_entity.type
_entity.pdbx_description
1 polymer ?
#
loop_
_entity_poly.entity_id
_entity_poly.type
_entity_poly.pdbx_seq_one_letter_code
_entity_poly.pdbx_strand_id
1 'polypeptide(L)'
;MGIIKRAGDLVYTFRFLKLLVTSFKDTKAFELGLIDEKGKKQKRPDSAEERDAYTPFHRLVFNIKKLIPAGKIGSYASALYLLKDHYNIKDAKLEQGLKDLGLDTSDIMMESSQWFILEDGRLSPGTYKVRYEKLLCKTLDEYVKPNDGVRVGEDAHPVGDVFGMHIYEAIHIKTNQKVYVTVDELI
;
A
#
# COMPACT_ATOMS: atom_id res chain seq x y z
N MET A 1 -24.83 11.65 -7.17
CA MET A 1 -23.74 11.20 -6.27
C MET A 1 -24.11 11.58 -4.82
N GLY A 2 -25.03 10.93 -4.12
CA GLY A 2 -25.04 9.54 -3.70
C GLY A 2 -24.59 9.44 -2.23
N ILE A 3 -25.44 9.86 -1.28
CA ILE A 3 -25.16 9.93 0.18
C ILE A 3 -24.53 8.63 0.74
N ILE A 4 -24.90 7.49 0.15
CA ILE A 4 -24.39 6.15 0.50
C ILE A 4 -22.88 6.00 0.24
N LYS A 5 -22.35 6.57 -0.86
CA LYS A 5 -20.89 6.52 -1.15
C LYS A 5 -20.10 7.31 -0.09
N ARG A 6 -20.57 8.52 0.26
CA ARG A 6 -19.92 9.38 1.27
C ARG A 6 -19.89 8.74 2.67
N ALA A 7 -20.92 7.98 3.03
CA ALA A 7 -20.96 7.26 4.31
C ALA A 7 -19.93 6.11 4.36
N GLY A 8 -19.79 5.34 3.27
CA GLY A 8 -18.77 4.30 3.15
C GLY A 8 -17.35 4.86 3.25
N ASP A 9 -17.07 5.96 2.55
CA ASP A 9 -15.76 6.63 2.57
C ASP A 9 -15.36 7.07 4.00
N LEU A 10 -16.32 7.60 4.77
CA LEU A 10 -16.09 8.06 6.14
C LEU A 10 -15.78 6.89 7.08
N VAL A 11 -16.48 5.76 6.91
CA VAL A 11 -16.24 4.55 7.69
C VAL A 11 -14.84 3.99 7.42
N TYR A 12 -14.44 3.85 6.15
CA TYR A 12 -13.09 3.34 5.83
C TYR A 12 -11.99 4.29 6.28
N THR A 13 -12.20 5.60 6.12
CA THR A 13 -11.28 6.63 6.63
C THR A 13 -11.07 6.50 8.14
N PHE A 14 -12.15 6.41 8.92
CA PHE A 14 -12.04 6.29 10.37
C PHE A 14 -11.40 4.96 10.78
N ARG A 15 -11.77 3.85 10.12
CA ARG A 15 -11.18 2.53 10.38
C ARG A 15 -9.69 2.50 10.03
N PHE A 16 -9.28 3.16 8.95
CA PHE A 16 -7.87 3.30 8.57
C PHE A 16 -7.08 4.00 9.66
N LEU A 17 -7.48 5.21 10.04
CA LEU A 17 -6.80 5.98 11.09
C LEU A 17 -6.70 5.17 12.38
N LYS A 18 -7.83 4.59 12.82
CA LYS A 18 -7.87 3.76 14.04
C LYS A 18 -6.87 2.59 13.95
N LEU A 19 -6.95 1.76 12.91
CA LEU A 19 -6.06 0.60 12.77
C LEU A 19 -4.58 1.00 12.62
N LEU A 20 -4.32 2.11 11.95
CA LEU A 20 -2.96 2.59 11.73
C LEU A 20 -2.31 3.03 13.05
N VAL A 21 -3.04 3.73 13.93
CA VAL A 21 -2.50 4.20 15.22
C VAL A 21 -2.56 3.13 16.33
N THR A 22 -3.54 2.23 16.32
CA THR A 22 -3.68 1.16 17.34
C THR A 22 -2.53 0.18 17.28
N SER A 23 -1.79 -0.02 18.38
CA SER A 23 -0.69 -0.99 18.48
C SER A 23 -1.15 -2.40 18.05
N PHE A 24 -0.26 -3.19 17.43
CA PHE A 24 -0.65 -4.55 17.00
C PHE A 24 -1.21 -5.38 18.16
N LYS A 25 -0.63 -5.26 19.36
CA LYS A 25 -1.06 -5.96 20.59
C LYS A 25 -2.51 -5.66 21.00
N ASP A 26 -3.03 -4.48 20.61
CA ASP A 26 -4.37 -4.01 20.95
C ASP A 26 -5.39 -4.31 19.83
N THR A 27 -4.99 -5.07 18.81
CA THR A 27 -5.88 -5.45 17.72
C THR A 27 -6.53 -6.81 17.99
N LYS A 28 -7.79 -6.96 17.58
CA LYS A 28 -8.49 -8.24 17.61
C LYS A 28 -7.76 -9.35 16.84
N ALA A 29 -7.02 -8.99 15.78
CA ALA A 29 -6.18 -9.91 15.03
C ALA A 29 -5.04 -10.51 15.90
N PHE A 30 -4.43 -9.72 16.77
CA PHE A 30 -3.41 -10.20 17.71
C PHE A 30 -4.03 -11.05 18.82
N GLU A 31 -5.16 -10.62 19.39
CA GLU A 31 -5.90 -11.40 20.40
C GLU A 31 -6.27 -12.81 19.91
N LEU A 32 -6.67 -12.93 18.64
CA LEU A 32 -7.01 -14.20 18.00
C LEU A 32 -5.78 -15.00 17.52
N GLY A 33 -4.56 -14.48 17.71
CA GLY A 33 -3.31 -15.10 17.27
C GLY A 33 -3.12 -15.13 15.76
N LEU A 34 -3.77 -14.24 15.00
CA LEU A 34 -3.63 -14.14 13.55
C LEU A 34 -2.33 -13.43 13.14
N ILE A 35 -1.85 -12.52 13.98
CA ILE A 35 -0.59 -11.78 13.81
C ILE A 35 0.25 -11.82 15.09
N ASP A 36 1.56 -11.61 14.96
CA ASP A 36 2.45 -11.38 16.10
C ASP A 36 2.49 -9.89 16.52
N GLU A 37 3.32 -9.58 17.51
CA GLU A 37 3.50 -8.22 18.03
C GLU A 37 4.09 -7.24 17.00
N LYS A 38 4.64 -7.76 15.91
CA LYS A 38 5.18 -6.98 14.78
C LYS A 38 4.20 -6.96 13.60
N GLY A 39 2.98 -7.45 13.76
CA GLY A 39 1.97 -7.47 12.70
C GLY A 39 2.22 -8.52 11.61
N LYS A 40 3.16 -9.46 11.81
CA LYS A 40 3.41 -10.54 10.86
C LYS A 40 2.37 -11.64 11.06
N LYS A 41 1.75 -12.05 9.95
CA LYS A 41 0.77 -13.14 9.92
C LYS A 41 1.35 -14.45 10.47
N GLN A 42 0.63 -15.08 11.40
CA GLN A 42 1.00 -16.34 12.04
C GLN A 42 0.15 -17.52 11.54
N LYS A 43 -1.14 -17.30 11.29
CA LYS A 43 -2.05 -18.33 10.77
C LYS A 43 -3.05 -17.80 9.76
N ARG A 44 -3.71 -18.71 9.04
CA ARG A 44 -4.81 -18.38 8.14
C ARG A 44 -6.09 -18.17 8.97
N PRO A 45 -6.91 -17.15 8.68
CA PRO A 45 -8.23 -17.01 9.27
C PRO A 45 -9.18 -18.12 8.78
N ASP A 46 -9.67 -18.94 9.69
CA ASP A 46 -10.56 -20.06 9.38
C ASP A 46 -11.98 -19.80 9.87
N SER A 47 -12.16 -19.24 11.07
CA SER A 47 -13.47 -18.89 11.62
C SER A 47 -14.03 -17.58 11.04
N ALA A 48 -15.34 -17.37 11.16
CA ALA A 48 -15.98 -16.11 10.76
C ALA A 48 -15.39 -14.92 11.55
N GLU A 49 -15.22 -15.08 12.86
CA GLU A 49 -14.62 -14.05 13.72
C GLU A 49 -13.18 -13.71 13.30
N GLU A 50 -12.37 -14.71 12.95
CA GLU A 50 -11.01 -14.49 12.47
C GLU A 50 -10.98 -13.77 11.12
N ARG A 51 -11.90 -14.11 10.22
CA ARG A 51 -12.02 -13.46 8.90
C ARG A 51 -12.43 -11.99 9.05
N ASP A 52 -13.30 -11.68 10.00
CA ASP A 52 -13.72 -10.32 10.31
C ASP A 52 -12.61 -9.49 10.96
N ALA A 53 -11.78 -10.12 11.79
CA ALA A 53 -10.61 -9.50 12.40
C ALA A 53 -9.41 -9.32 11.45
N TYR A 54 -9.39 -10.03 10.32
CA TYR A 54 -8.26 -10.04 9.38
C TYR A 54 -8.69 -9.96 7.90
N THR A 55 -9.56 -8.98 7.61
CA THR A 55 -10.03 -8.69 6.24
C THR A 55 -8.90 -8.17 5.32
N PRO A 56 -9.10 -8.10 3.99
CA PRO A 56 -8.15 -7.45 3.08
C PRO A 56 -7.77 -6.03 3.50
N PHE A 57 -8.71 -5.27 4.07
CA PHE A 57 -8.46 -3.93 4.59
C PHE A 57 -7.49 -3.95 5.77
N HIS A 58 -7.70 -4.85 6.75
CA HIS A 58 -6.77 -5.00 7.88
C HIS A 58 -5.36 -5.35 7.41
N ARG A 59 -5.26 -6.29 6.46
CA ARG A 59 -3.98 -6.70 5.87
C ARG A 59 -3.24 -5.52 5.24
N LEU A 60 -3.92 -4.75 4.39
CA LEU A 60 -3.34 -3.57 3.75
C LEU A 60 -2.83 -2.56 4.79
N VAL A 61 -3.64 -2.23 5.81
CA VAL A 61 -3.25 -1.27 6.85
C VAL A 61 -2.10 -1.79 7.72
N PHE A 62 -2.11 -3.06 8.10
CA PHE A 62 -1.02 -3.68 8.86
C PHE A 62 0.28 -3.73 8.08
N ASN A 63 0.21 -3.95 6.76
CA ASN A 63 1.39 -3.88 5.90
C ASN A 63 1.97 -2.49 5.87
N ILE A 64 1.16 -1.47 5.61
CA ILE A 64 1.62 -0.07 5.67
C ILE A 64 2.23 0.23 7.05
N LYS A 65 1.57 -0.18 8.13
CA LYS A 65 2.03 0.03 9.51
C LYS A 65 3.38 -0.63 9.82
N LYS A 66 3.62 -1.86 9.35
CA LYS A 66 4.87 -2.60 9.57
C LYS A 66 6.10 -1.85 9.05
N LEU A 67 5.91 -0.98 8.06
CA LEU A 67 7.00 -0.48 7.23
C LEU A 67 7.29 1.01 7.47
N ILE A 68 6.36 1.70 8.13
CA ILE A 68 6.52 3.03 8.73
C ILE A 68 7.73 3.13 9.69
N PRO A 69 7.95 2.22 10.66
CA PRO A 69 9.09 2.33 11.58
C PRO A 69 10.47 2.15 10.90
N ALA A 70 10.53 1.72 9.64
CA ALA A 70 11.77 1.63 8.86
C ALA A 70 12.17 2.95 8.17
N GLY A 71 11.39 4.04 8.34
CA GLY A 71 11.72 5.38 7.85
C GLY A 71 11.65 5.55 6.33
N LYS A 72 10.99 4.64 5.62
CA LYS A 72 10.90 4.66 4.15
C LYS A 72 9.45 4.73 3.72
N ILE A 73 8.87 5.93 3.71
CA ILE A 73 7.49 6.09 3.21
C ILE A 73 7.44 5.84 1.69
N GLY A 74 8.53 6.18 0.98
CA GLY A 74 8.69 5.91 -0.46
C GLY A 74 8.64 4.42 -0.84
N SER A 75 8.89 3.49 0.10
CA SER A 75 8.76 2.05 -0.18
C SER A 75 7.31 1.53 -0.18
N TYR A 76 6.34 2.37 0.24
CA TYR A 76 4.93 2.01 0.35
C TYR A 76 3.97 3.05 -0.21
N ALA A 77 4.47 4.01 -1.01
CA ALA A 77 3.64 4.93 -1.75
C ALA A 77 2.57 4.20 -2.57
N SER A 78 2.94 3.07 -3.19
CA SER A 78 2.01 2.26 -3.95
C SER A 78 0.98 1.52 -3.09
N ALA A 79 1.30 1.20 -1.84
CA ALA A 79 0.34 0.64 -0.88
C ALA A 79 -0.62 1.70 -0.33
N LEU A 80 -0.14 2.91 -0.06
CA LEU A 80 -1.00 4.05 0.27
C LEU A 80 -1.96 4.38 -0.88
N TYR A 81 -1.49 4.25 -2.13
CA TYR A 81 -2.36 4.41 -3.30
C TYR A 81 -3.46 3.35 -3.37
N LEU A 82 -3.20 2.09 -2.98
CA LEU A 82 -4.24 1.07 -2.89
C LEU A 82 -5.37 1.45 -1.93
N LEU A 83 -5.09 2.21 -0.87
CA LEU A 83 -6.14 2.74 0.02
C LEU A 83 -7.01 3.80 -0.67
N LYS A 84 -6.41 4.64 -1.52
CA LYS A 84 -7.13 5.60 -2.36
C LYS A 84 -8.01 4.86 -3.36
N ASP A 85 -7.43 3.91 -4.09
CA ASP A 85 -8.08 3.21 -5.20
C ASP A 85 -9.21 2.26 -4.73
N HIS A 86 -8.95 1.43 -3.71
CA HIS A 86 -9.92 0.42 -3.26
C HIS A 86 -10.92 0.92 -2.21
N TYR A 87 -10.53 1.90 -1.39
CA TYR A 87 -11.30 2.32 -0.22
C TYR A 87 -11.64 3.81 -0.22
N ASN A 88 -11.29 4.54 -1.29
CA ASN A 88 -11.59 5.96 -1.48
C ASN A 88 -11.12 6.84 -0.31
N ILE A 89 -10.00 6.45 0.34
CA ILE A 89 -9.40 7.22 1.42
C ILE A 89 -8.69 8.44 0.82
N LYS A 90 -8.98 9.63 1.35
CA LYS A 90 -8.43 10.90 0.85
C LYS A 90 -7.02 11.15 1.36
N ASP A 91 -6.23 11.90 0.60
CA ASP A 91 -4.84 12.25 0.94
C ASP A 91 -4.71 12.92 2.31
N ALA A 92 -5.58 13.88 2.63
CA ALA A 92 -5.60 14.55 3.94
C ALA A 92 -5.75 13.57 5.13
N LYS A 93 -6.34 12.39 4.89
CA LYS A 93 -6.52 11.36 5.92
C LYS A 93 -5.35 10.38 5.96
N LEU A 94 -4.73 10.10 4.81
CA LEU A 94 -3.44 9.42 4.78
C LEU A 94 -2.40 10.24 5.53
N GLU A 95 -2.31 11.54 5.25
CA GLU A 95 -1.41 12.49 5.91
C GLU A 95 -1.66 12.55 7.42
N GLN A 96 -2.91 12.70 7.86
CA GLN A 96 -3.25 12.67 9.29
C GLN A 96 -2.79 11.37 9.96
N GLY A 97 -3.03 10.22 9.32
CA GLY A 97 -2.66 8.92 9.88
C GLY A 97 -1.16 8.73 10.01
N LEU A 98 -0.38 9.22 9.04
CA LEU A 98 1.08 9.21 9.11
C LEU A 98 1.60 10.17 10.19
N LYS A 99 1.02 11.36 10.29
CA LYS A 99 1.35 12.35 11.33
C LYS A 99 1.08 11.82 12.74
N ASP A 100 -0.01 11.10 12.94
CA ASP A 100 -0.33 10.47 14.24
C ASP A 100 0.66 9.36 14.62
N LEU A 101 1.37 8.79 13.64
CA LEU A 101 2.49 7.88 13.86
C LEU A 101 3.84 8.60 14.03
N GLY A 102 3.84 9.94 14.06
CA GLY A 102 5.04 10.75 14.20
C GLY A 102 5.86 10.87 12.92
N LEU A 103 5.29 10.54 11.75
CA LEU A 103 5.92 10.74 10.46
C LEU A 103 5.47 12.07 9.84
N ASP A 104 6.41 12.92 9.48
CA ASP A 104 6.12 14.08 8.65
C ASP A 104 6.14 13.67 7.17
N THR A 105 5.07 13.97 6.44
CA THR A 105 5.01 13.75 4.99
C THR A 105 6.01 14.64 4.24
N SER A 106 6.46 15.73 4.86
CA SER A 106 7.52 16.59 4.35
C SER A 106 8.89 15.90 4.30
N ASP A 107 9.10 14.87 5.13
CA ASP A 107 10.32 14.04 5.13
C ASP A 107 10.36 13.04 3.97
N ILE A 108 9.27 12.91 3.20
CA ILE A 108 9.21 12.14 1.97
C ILE A 108 9.94 12.93 0.89
N MET A 109 11.27 12.95 0.97
CA MET A 109 12.08 13.53 -0.09
C MET A 109 11.94 12.66 -1.35
N MET A 110 11.50 13.28 -2.44
CA MET A 110 11.47 12.68 -3.77
C MET A 110 12.91 12.51 -4.28
N GLU A 111 13.55 11.38 -4.01
CA GLU A 111 14.77 10.98 -4.71
C GLU A 111 14.42 10.28 -6.02
N SER A 112 13.71 10.97 -6.92
CA SER A 112 13.33 10.35 -8.20
C SER A 112 14.58 10.10 -9.06
N SER A 113 14.89 8.83 -9.30
CA SER A 113 15.84 8.46 -10.35
C SER A 113 15.21 8.76 -11.71
N GLN A 114 15.51 9.93 -12.29
CA GLN A 114 14.99 10.37 -13.59
C GLN A 114 15.28 9.39 -14.74
N TRP A 115 16.23 8.46 -14.57
CA TRP A 115 16.61 7.46 -15.57
C TRP A 115 15.49 6.48 -15.97
N PHE A 116 14.49 6.28 -15.13
CA PHE A 116 13.37 5.39 -15.45
C PHE A 116 12.21 6.11 -16.15
N ILE A 117 12.21 7.44 -16.17
CA ILE A 117 11.10 8.25 -16.68
C ILE A 117 11.47 8.77 -18.08
N LEU A 118 10.60 8.52 -19.06
CA LEU A 118 10.71 9.07 -20.40
C LEU A 118 10.36 10.57 -20.40
N GLU A 119 10.77 11.30 -21.43
CA GLU A 119 10.52 12.76 -21.52
C GLU A 119 9.03 13.14 -21.45
N ASP A 120 8.14 12.23 -21.84
CA ASP A 120 6.69 12.41 -21.78
C ASP A 120 6.06 12.02 -20.42
N GLY A 121 6.88 11.69 -19.42
CA GLY A 121 6.45 11.32 -18.07
C GLY A 121 6.06 9.85 -17.88
N ARG A 122 6.14 9.03 -18.92
CA ARG A 122 5.92 7.58 -18.82
C ARG A 122 7.07 6.91 -18.08
N LEU A 123 6.74 5.83 -17.36
CA LEU A 123 7.75 4.88 -16.94
C LEU A 123 8.25 4.12 -18.16
N SER A 124 9.57 4.01 -18.29
CA SER A 124 10.20 3.31 -19.40
C SER A 124 9.67 1.87 -19.49
N PRO A 125 9.28 1.39 -20.69
CA PRO A 125 8.80 0.03 -20.85
C PRO A 125 9.93 -0.97 -20.64
N GLY A 126 9.60 -2.12 -20.09
CA GLY A 126 10.60 -3.15 -19.83
C GLY A 126 10.25 -4.09 -18.69
N THR A 127 11.25 -4.85 -18.26
CA THR A 127 11.16 -5.70 -17.09
C THR A 127 12.07 -5.16 -16.00
N TYR A 128 11.47 -4.86 -14.86
CA TYR A 128 12.15 -4.35 -13.67
C TYR A 128 12.03 -5.34 -12.53
N LYS A 129 12.83 -5.16 -11.49
CA LYS A 129 12.66 -5.88 -10.23
C LYS A 129 12.12 -4.95 -9.17
N VAL A 130 11.25 -5.45 -8.31
CA VAL A 130 10.80 -4.65 -7.15
C VAL A 130 11.82 -4.69 -6.02
N ARG A 131 12.09 -3.53 -5.43
CA ARG A 131 13.00 -3.38 -4.27
C ARG A 131 12.39 -3.91 -2.98
N TYR A 132 11.07 -3.80 -2.85
CA TYR A 132 10.32 -4.12 -1.63
C TYR A 132 9.14 -5.05 -1.92
N GLU A 133 8.57 -5.63 -0.86
CA GLU A 133 7.34 -6.41 -0.95
C GLU A 133 6.18 -5.53 -1.46
N LYS A 134 5.40 -6.05 -2.41
CA LYS A 134 4.24 -5.36 -2.97
C LYS A 134 2.97 -6.17 -2.82
N LEU A 135 1.85 -5.46 -2.84
CA LEU A 135 0.52 -6.05 -2.82
C LEU A 135 -0.01 -6.15 -4.25
N LEU A 136 -0.69 -7.25 -4.54
CA LEU A 136 -1.45 -7.37 -5.78
C LEU A 136 -2.65 -6.43 -5.70
N CYS A 137 -2.91 -5.64 -6.75
CA CYS A 137 -4.01 -4.67 -6.73
C CYS A 137 -5.36 -5.38 -6.51
N LYS A 138 -5.63 -6.46 -7.24
CA LYS A 138 -6.94 -7.14 -7.17
C LYS A 138 -7.23 -7.80 -5.82
N THR A 139 -6.26 -8.54 -5.26
CA THR A 139 -6.51 -9.39 -4.07
C THR A 139 -5.99 -8.79 -2.77
N LEU A 140 -5.12 -7.78 -2.86
CA LEU A 140 -4.41 -7.16 -1.74
C LEU A 140 -3.56 -8.17 -0.94
N ASP A 141 -3.07 -9.21 -1.61
CA ASP A 141 -2.21 -10.23 -1.01
C ASP A 141 -0.73 -9.83 -1.10
N GLU A 142 0.02 -10.08 -0.02
CA GLU A 142 1.49 -9.97 0.08
C GLU A 142 2.16 -11.13 -0.68
N TYR A 143 2.02 -11.15 -2.00
CA TYR A 143 2.61 -12.21 -2.83
C TYR A 143 3.90 -11.77 -3.53
N VAL A 144 4.03 -10.47 -3.82
CA VAL A 144 5.16 -9.94 -4.57
C VAL A 144 6.31 -9.71 -3.60
N LYS A 145 7.41 -10.44 -3.79
CA LYS A 145 8.59 -10.39 -2.92
C LYS A 145 9.67 -9.48 -3.51
N PRO A 146 10.63 -9.00 -2.69
CA PRO A 146 11.78 -8.27 -3.20
C PRO A 146 12.52 -9.09 -4.26
N ASN A 147 12.98 -8.42 -5.31
CA ASN A 147 13.60 -8.98 -6.53
C ASN A 147 12.65 -9.72 -7.48
N ASP A 148 11.34 -9.77 -7.20
CA ASP A 148 10.38 -10.29 -8.17
C ASP A 148 10.29 -9.37 -9.39
N GLY A 149 10.14 -9.98 -10.56
CA GLY A 149 10.06 -9.28 -11.83
C GLY A 149 8.68 -8.69 -12.06
N VAL A 150 8.64 -7.43 -12.49
CA VAL A 150 7.44 -6.74 -12.95
C VAL A 150 7.65 -6.24 -14.37
N ARG A 151 6.61 -6.36 -15.20
CA ARG A 151 6.60 -5.88 -16.58
C ARG A 151 5.84 -4.55 -16.66
N VAL A 152 6.50 -3.55 -17.22
CA VAL A 152 5.95 -2.23 -17.52
C VAL A 152 5.63 -2.20 -19.01
N GLY A 153 4.41 -1.77 -19.35
CA GLY A 153 3.95 -1.68 -20.74
C GLY A 153 4.43 -0.39 -21.43
N GLU A 154 4.26 -0.34 -22.75
CA GLU A 154 4.64 0.82 -23.58
C GLU A 154 3.94 2.12 -23.16
N ASP A 155 2.67 2.05 -22.73
CA ASP A 155 1.86 3.22 -22.37
C ASP A 155 1.77 3.45 -20.85
N ALA A 156 2.86 3.22 -20.12
CA ALA A 156 2.91 3.30 -18.66
C ALA A 156 2.95 4.75 -18.13
N HIS A 157 1.85 5.48 -18.30
CA HIS A 157 1.65 6.79 -17.66
C HIS A 157 1.32 6.64 -16.16
N PRO A 158 1.57 7.67 -15.34
CA PRO A 158 1.11 7.70 -13.97
C PRO A 158 -0.41 7.48 -13.89
N VAL A 159 -0.85 6.52 -13.10
CA VAL A 159 -2.28 6.27 -12.83
C VAL A 159 -2.81 7.13 -11.69
N GLY A 160 -1.92 7.73 -10.91
CA GLY A 160 -2.22 8.65 -9.83
C GLY A 160 -0.96 9.04 -9.09
N ASP A 161 -1.15 9.70 -7.94
CA ASP A 161 -0.05 10.13 -7.08
C ASP A 161 -0.36 9.89 -5.60
N VAL A 162 0.70 9.83 -4.80
CA VAL A 162 0.63 9.91 -3.33
C VAL A 162 1.74 10.84 -2.87
N PHE A 163 1.37 11.97 -2.25
CA PHE A 163 2.32 12.98 -1.75
C PHE A 163 3.35 13.42 -2.80
N GLY A 164 2.91 13.61 -4.05
CA GLY A 164 3.78 14.00 -5.16
C GLY A 164 4.55 12.87 -5.85
N MET A 165 4.52 11.64 -5.30
CA MET A 165 5.10 10.48 -5.96
C MET A 165 4.15 9.91 -7.01
N HIS A 166 4.58 9.85 -8.26
CA HIS A 166 3.83 9.20 -9.33
C HIS A 166 3.74 7.70 -9.13
N ILE A 167 2.52 7.18 -9.23
CA ILE A 167 2.20 5.76 -9.16
C ILE A 167 2.00 5.23 -10.56
N TYR A 168 2.68 4.13 -10.89
CA TYR A 168 2.58 3.44 -12.17
C TYR A 168 1.97 2.06 -11.99
N GLU A 169 1.31 1.57 -13.04
CA GLU A 169 0.81 0.20 -13.11
C GLU A 169 1.86 -0.70 -13.78
N ALA A 170 2.14 -1.85 -13.17
CA ALA A 170 2.96 -2.91 -13.75
C ALA A 170 2.28 -4.27 -13.56
N ILE A 171 2.74 -5.28 -14.31
CA ILE A 171 2.27 -6.65 -14.21
C ILE A 171 3.32 -7.50 -13.52
N HIS A 172 2.99 -8.07 -12.36
CA HIS A 172 3.88 -9.03 -11.71
C HIS A 172 3.98 -10.32 -12.52
N ILE A 173 5.20 -10.71 -12.89
CA ILE A 173 5.44 -11.77 -13.88
C ILE A 173 4.93 -13.14 -13.39
N LYS A 174 5.12 -13.47 -12.11
CA LYS A 174 4.76 -14.80 -11.59
C LYS A 174 3.25 -15.01 -11.47
N THR A 175 2.51 -13.96 -11.11
CA THR A 175 1.06 -14.06 -10.88
C THR A 175 0.24 -13.55 -12.06
N ASN A 176 0.87 -12.87 -13.02
CA ASN A 176 0.21 -12.15 -14.11
C ASN A 176 -0.87 -11.18 -13.63
N GLN A 177 -0.67 -10.59 -12.44
CA GLN A 177 -1.61 -9.67 -11.81
C GLN A 177 -1.00 -8.27 -11.71
N LYS A 178 -1.88 -7.27 -11.74
CA LYS A 178 -1.53 -5.86 -11.61
C LYS A 178 -0.93 -5.58 -10.23
N VAL A 179 0.09 -4.74 -10.24
CA VAL A 179 0.75 -4.19 -9.06
C VAL A 179 1.00 -2.71 -9.30
N TYR A 180 0.93 -1.92 -8.23
CA TYR A 180 1.34 -0.52 -8.27
C TYR A 180 2.78 -0.37 -7.79
N VAL A 181 3.51 0.51 -8.46
CA VAL A 181 4.92 0.80 -8.20
C VAL A 181 5.21 2.30 -8.35
N THR A 182 6.17 2.79 -7.59
CA THR A 182 6.89 4.04 -7.87
C THR A 182 8.25 3.71 -8.45
N VAL A 183 8.92 4.73 -9.01
CA VAL A 183 10.29 4.59 -9.53
C VAL A 183 11.26 4.12 -8.45
N ASP A 184 11.13 4.65 -7.22
CA ASP A 184 12.04 4.34 -6.10
C ASP A 184 11.91 2.89 -5.61
N GLU A 185 10.79 2.26 -5.95
CA GLU A 185 10.48 0.88 -5.63
C GLU A 185 10.98 -0.11 -6.69
N LEU A 186 11.63 0.37 -7.76
CA LEU A 186 12.19 -0.44 -8.84
C LEU A 186 13.72 -0.49 -8.81
N ILE A 187 14.27 -1.56 -9.40
CA ILE A 187 15.69 -1.85 -9.63
C ILE A 187 15.85 -2.44 -11.03
#